data_AF-G5AFZ9-F1
#
_entry.id   AF-G5AFZ9-F1
#
_cell.length_a   1.000
_cell.length_b   1.000
_cell.length_c   1.000
_cell.angle_alpha   90.00
_cell.angle_beta   90.00
_cell.angle_gamma   90.00
#
_symmetry.space_group_name_H-M   'P 1'
#
loop_
_entity.id
_entity.type
_entity.pdbx_description
1 polymer ?
#
loop_
_entity_poly.entity_id
_entity_poly.type
_entity_poly.pdbx_seq_one_letter_code
_entity_poly.pdbx_strand_id
1 'polypeptide(L)'
;MQFEDNDQKVAISHALTLGDYALGALLLPSGKCFANYAPWCPPPEMIEEMLRFEHFRWDEDRISDVVASLAATGRLDVMQQLFQLFSPLKEDHACWKKAWRNSLLTACDHGKLLVLQWLMKHPLGYEEECTCIILRAQLVDSAATRGHVVVMEYLLEERAFNERGVSFDTIDRVCKDQFESVKGLLDHELLEGESQLSYAIASAARYGRLDILQLFETLDSPAKDGVVGLKRKRTGQQYLIWGSDKKAHYSAAEGALLSGHVRFALWLSKKFPAIALSYKDVSRSEVFRVDAGYADNLFEVLLFLRVVYPGVFTPGFLQELRKKFSGSCHVDTHNSSFALAWLDEYFSSSLRAIRRS
;
A
#
# COMPACT_ATOMS: atom_id res chain seq x y z
N MET A 1 24.38 36.12 -32.19
CA MET A 1 24.53 34.66 -31.97
C MET A 1 23.12 34.12 -31.86
N GLN A 2 22.60 33.50 -32.93
CA GLN A 2 21.25 32.90 -32.91
C GLN A 2 21.39 31.54 -32.23
N PHE A 3 20.95 31.43 -30.98
CA PHE A 3 20.73 30.11 -30.37
C PHE A 3 19.59 29.43 -31.12
N GLU A 4 19.73 28.14 -31.43
CA GLU A 4 18.59 27.34 -31.84
C GLU A 4 17.55 27.39 -30.70
N ASP A 5 16.27 27.57 -31.05
CA ASP A 5 15.18 27.81 -30.08
C ASP A 5 15.12 26.76 -28.96
N ASN A 6 15.63 25.55 -29.21
CA ASN A 6 15.72 24.47 -28.22
C ASN A 6 16.87 24.66 -27.21
N ASP A 7 18.06 25.06 -27.67
CA ASP A 7 19.23 25.28 -26.79
C ASP A 7 18.99 26.42 -25.81
N GLN A 8 18.29 27.46 -26.27
CA GLN A 8 17.88 28.56 -25.41
C GLN A 8 16.88 28.09 -24.33
N LYS A 9 15.94 27.20 -24.66
CA LYS A 9 15.02 26.64 -23.65
C LYS A 9 15.76 25.85 -22.58
N VAL A 10 16.68 24.97 -23.00
CA VAL A 10 17.46 24.12 -22.10
C VAL A 10 18.35 24.97 -21.20
N ALA A 11 19.01 25.99 -21.76
CA ALA A 11 19.84 26.90 -20.99
C ALA A 11 19.05 27.69 -19.92
N ILE A 12 17.87 28.22 -20.27
CA ILE A 12 17.01 28.90 -19.29
C ILE A 12 16.54 27.92 -18.21
N SER A 13 16.07 26.73 -18.59
CA SER A 13 15.61 25.72 -17.63
C SER A 13 16.73 25.32 -16.66
N HIS A 14 17.95 25.12 -17.16
CA HIS A 14 19.10 24.79 -16.34
C HIS A 14 19.51 25.93 -15.39
N ALA A 15 19.55 27.17 -15.88
CA ALA A 15 19.83 28.35 -15.05
C ALA A 15 18.82 28.47 -13.89
N LEU A 16 17.53 28.25 -14.18
CA LEU A 16 16.49 28.23 -13.16
C LEU A 16 16.68 27.11 -12.13
N THR A 17 17.06 25.90 -12.55
CA THR A 17 17.34 24.80 -11.61
C THR A 17 18.54 25.04 -10.70
N LEU A 18 19.50 25.85 -11.16
CA LEU A 18 20.69 26.23 -10.39
C LEU A 18 20.46 27.48 -9.50
N GLY A 19 19.29 28.14 -9.62
CA GLY A 19 19.01 29.39 -8.92
C GLY A 19 19.68 30.63 -9.53
N ASP A 20 20.22 30.53 -10.76
CA ASP A 20 20.80 31.68 -11.48
C ASP A 20 19.73 32.43 -12.29
N TYR A 21 18.87 33.15 -11.56
CA TYR A 21 17.77 33.92 -12.16
C TYR A 21 18.26 35.10 -13.00
N ALA A 22 19.48 35.60 -12.74
CA ALA A 22 20.07 36.69 -13.51
C ALA A 22 20.45 36.21 -14.91
N LEU A 23 21.12 35.05 -15.01
CA LEU A 23 21.39 34.39 -16.30
C LEU A 23 20.09 34.02 -17.01
N GLY A 24 19.13 33.44 -16.28
CA GLY A 24 17.81 33.13 -16.82
C GLY A 24 17.13 34.36 -17.44
N ALA A 25 17.13 35.50 -16.76
CA ALA A 25 16.47 36.73 -17.21
C ALA A 25 17.13 37.29 -18.48
N LEU A 26 18.46 37.22 -18.55
CA LEU A 26 19.22 37.67 -19.71
C LEU A 26 18.95 36.81 -20.96
N LEU A 27 18.67 35.53 -20.76
CA LEU A 27 18.32 34.59 -21.83
C LEU A 27 16.83 34.60 -22.18
N LEU A 28 15.98 35.29 -21.41
CA LEU A 28 14.53 35.25 -21.57
C LEU A 28 14.09 35.97 -22.87
N PRO A 29 13.36 35.30 -23.78
CA PRO A 29 12.87 35.96 -24.99
C PRO A 29 11.81 37.02 -24.67
N SER A 30 11.76 38.09 -25.47
CA SER A 30 10.78 39.16 -25.33
C SER A 30 9.33 38.61 -25.31
N GLY A 31 8.58 38.98 -24.28
CA GLY A 31 7.18 38.54 -24.09
C GLY A 31 7.01 37.12 -23.54
N LYS A 32 8.10 36.40 -23.23
CA LYS A 32 8.06 35.14 -22.48
C LYS A 32 8.29 35.39 -20.99
N CYS A 33 7.96 34.40 -20.18
CA CYS A 33 8.05 34.44 -18.72
C CYS A 33 8.78 33.18 -18.23
N PHE A 34 9.36 33.20 -17.02
CA PHE A 34 10.09 32.04 -16.50
C PHE A 34 9.21 30.80 -16.34
N ALA A 35 7.90 30.97 -16.15
CA ALA A 35 6.96 29.86 -16.12
C ALA A 35 7.09 28.99 -17.37
N ASN A 36 7.32 29.54 -18.56
CA ASN A 36 7.42 28.74 -19.78
C ASN A 36 8.62 27.77 -19.82
N TYR A 37 9.61 27.96 -18.95
CA TYR A 37 10.88 27.21 -18.94
C TYR A 37 11.15 26.50 -17.61
N ALA A 38 10.41 26.87 -16.56
CA ALA A 38 10.47 26.22 -15.27
C ALA A 38 10.04 24.74 -15.39
N PRO A 39 10.72 23.83 -14.65
CA PRO A 39 10.27 22.45 -14.53
C PRO A 39 8.80 22.37 -14.13
N TRP A 40 8.10 21.31 -14.53
CA TRP A 40 6.72 21.08 -14.12
C TRP A 40 6.57 21.00 -12.60
N CYS A 41 7.56 20.44 -11.91
CA CYS A 41 7.66 20.44 -10.44
C CYS A 41 8.91 21.23 -10.00
N PRO A 42 8.83 22.55 -9.88
CA PRO A 42 9.96 23.36 -9.43
C PRO A 42 10.27 23.08 -7.94
N PRO A 43 11.55 23.13 -7.53
CA PRO A 43 11.92 23.00 -6.13
C PRO A 43 11.36 24.17 -5.29
N PRO A 44 11.13 23.99 -3.98
CA PRO A 44 10.52 25.02 -3.12
C PRO A 44 11.26 26.35 -3.14
N GLU A 45 12.59 26.33 -3.18
CA GLU A 45 13.44 27.52 -3.22
C GLU A 45 13.20 28.30 -4.52
N MET A 46 13.04 27.58 -5.63
CA MET A 46 12.67 28.20 -6.90
C MET A 46 11.28 28.79 -6.84
N ILE A 47 10.30 28.09 -6.25
CA ILE A 47 8.93 28.61 -6.10
C ILE A 47 8.93 29.93 -5.32
N GLU A 48 9.68 30.04 -4.23
CA GLU A 48 9.79 31.29 -3.48
C GLU A 48 10.33 32.45 -4.32
N GLU A 49 11.37 32.19 -5.10
CA GLU A 49 11.93 33.20 -6.00
C GLU A 49 10.94 33.54 -7.12
N MET A 50 10.20 32.55 -7.62
CA MET A 50 9.12 32.77 -8.59
C MET A 50 8.00 33.64 -8.05
N LEU A 51 7.74 33.63 -6.74
CA LEU A 51 6.78 34.54 -6.09
C LEU A 51 7.31 35.97 -5.98
N ARG A 52 8.64 36.18 -6.00
CA ARG A 52 9.27 37.50 -5.91
C ARG A 52 9.38 38.20 -7.27
N PHE A 53 9.54 37.44 -8.35
CA PHE A 53 9.76 38.00 -9.68
C PHE A 53 8.46 38.22 -10.46
N GLU A 54 8.21 39.47 -10.89
CA GLU A 54 7.08 39.84 -11.76
C GLU A 54 7.06 39.09 -13.11
N HIS A 55 8.20 38.53 -13.51
CA HIS A 55 8.36 37.77 -14.75
C HIS A 55 7.83 36.34 -14.64
N PHE A 56 7.16 35.99 -13.55
CA PHE A 56 6.45 34.72 -13.37
C PHE A 56 4.95 34.92 -13.55
N ARG A 57 4.42 34.56 -14.73
CA ARG A 57 2.97 34.43 -14.92
C ARG A 57 2.56 33.02 -14.56
N TRP A 58 1.75 32.89 -13.52
CA TRP A 58 1.22 31.62 -13.07
C TRP A 58 0.06 31.18 -13.96
N ASP A 59 0.15 29.93 -14.43
CA ASP A 59 -0.95 29.22 -15.09
C ASP A 59 -1.72 28.43 -14.03
N GLU A 60 -3.05 28.41 -14.12
CA GLU A 60 -3.91 27.76 -13.14
C GLU A 60 -3.62 26.25 -13.04
N ASP A 61 -3.24 25.59 -14.14
CA ASP A 61 -2.81 24.18 -14.13
C ASP A 61 -1.48 23.98 -13.40
N ARG A 62 -0.52 24.90 -13.58
CA ARG A 62 0.78 24.86 -12.87
C ARG A 62 0.64 25.08 -11.37
N ILE A 63 -0.35 25.87 -10.95
CA ILE A 63 -0.62 26.10 -9.52
C ILE A 63 -0.99 24.78 -8.83
N SER A 64 -1.79 23.92 -9.47
CA SER A 64 -2.17 22.61 -8.90
C SER A 64 -0.95 21.76 -8.53
N ASP A 65 0.02 21.66 -9.45
CA ASP A 65 1.22 20.84 -9.23
C ASP A 65 2.17 21.46 -8.21
N VAL A 66 2.31 22.79 -8.24
CA VAL A 66 3.15 23.52 -7.29
C VAL A 66 2.59 23.44 -5.87
N VAL A 67 1.29 23.61 -5.67
CA VAL A 67 0.68 23.51 -4.34
C VAL A 67 0.78 22.08 -3.79
N ALA A 68 0.62 21.06 -4.64
CA ALA A 68 0.83 19.67 -4.23
C ALA A 68 2.31 19.39 -3.84
N SER A 69 3.27 19.91 -4.60
CA SER A 69 4.71 19.80 -4.27
C SER A 69 5.06 20.48 -2.93
N LEU A 70 4.50 21.67 -2.68
CA LEU A 70 4.66 22.36 -1.40
C LEU A 70 4.01 21.58 -0.25
N ALA A 71 2.86 20.95 -0.50
CA ALA A 71 2.21 20.08 0.47
C ALA A 71 3.05 18.83 0.78
N ALA A 72 3.74 18.25 -0.22
CA ALA A 72 4.65 17.12 -0.04
C ALA A 72 5.87 17.48 0.82
N THR A 73 6.41 18.69 0.64
CA THR A 73 7.59 19.17 1.36
C THR A 73 7.25 19.74 2.74
N GLY A 74 6.00 20.14 2.98
CA GLY A 74 5.56 20.72 4.24
C GLY A 74 5.74 22.24 4.32
N ARG A 75 5.93 22.91 3.17
CA ARG A 75 6.17 24.36 3.08
C ARG A 75 4.88 25.17 3.19
N LEU A 76 4.28 25.10 4.39
CA LEU A 76 3.01 25.77 4.72
C LEU A 76 3.10 27.30 4.54
N ASP A 77 4.25 27.89 4.86
CA ASP A 77 4.54 29.31 4.71
C ASP A 77 4.37 29.78 3.25
N VAL A 78 4.92 29.03 2.30
CA VAL A 78 4.85 29.34 0.87
C VAL A 78 3.44 29.10 0.33
N MET A 79 2.78 28.03 0.79
CA MET A 79 1.38 27.76 0.43
C MET A 79 0.47 28.92 0.87
N GLN A 80 0.61 29.40 2.10
CA GLN A 80 -0.17 30.53 2.61
C GLN A 80 0.07 31.81 1.79
N GLN A 81 1.31 32.09 1.41
CA GLN A 81 1.64 33.23 0.55
C GLN A 81 0.99 33.10 -0.83
N LEU A 82 1.08 31.92 -1.46
CA LEU A 82 0.39 31.63 -2.73
C LEU A 82 -1.11 31.91 -2.62
N PHE A 83 -1.78 31.38 -1.59
CA PHE A 83 -3.22 31.60 -1.42
C PHE A 83 -3.59 33.07 -1.19
N GLN A 84 -2.76 33.85 -0.48
CA GLN A 84 -2.99 35.28 -0.32
C GLN A 84 -2.91 36.04 -1.64
N LEU A 85 -1.98 35.68 -2.53
CA LEU A 85 -1.81 36.32 -3.84
C LEU A 85 -2.99 36.07 -4.78
N PHE A 86 -3.65 34.92 -4.67
CA PHE A 86 -4.79 34.56 -5.51
C PHE A 86 -6.15 34.84 -4.85
N SER A 87 -6.17 35.47 -3.68
CA SER A 87 -7.39 35.88 -2.99
C SER A 87 -7.85 37.28 -3.47
N PRO A 88 -9.16 37.52 -3.69
CA PRO A 88 -10.24 36.55 -3.65
C PRO A 88 -10.21 35.67 -4.90
N LEU A 89 -10.54 34.42 -4.65
CA LEU A 89 -10.70 33.41 -5.66
C LEU A 89 -11.92 33.82 -6.56
N LYS A 90 -11.75 33.82 -7.92
CA LYS A 90 -12.80 33.87 -8.99
C LYS A 90 -13.89 32.76 -8.96
N GLU A 91 -15.18 33.08 -8.82
CA GLU A 91 -16.35 32.16 -8.76
C GLU A 91 -16.25 30.70 -9.30
N ASP A 92 -15.65 30.43 -10.47
CA ASP A 92 -15.33 29.06 -10.94
C ASP A 92 -13.93 28.59 -10.47
N HIS A 93 -13.91 27.84 -9.37
CA HIS A 93 -12.70 27.34 -8.69
C HIS A 93 -12.33 25.90 -8.95
N ALA A 94 -12.74 25.30 -10.07
CA ALA A 94 -12.47 23.89 -10.34
C ALA A 94 -10.98 23.50 -10.19
N CYS A 95 -10.06 24.34 -10.70
CA CYS A 95 -8.60 24.13 -10.59
C CYS A 95 -8.12 24.15 -9.14
N TRP A 96 -8.60 25.12 -8.34
CA TRP A 96 -8.27 25.25 -6.92
C TRP A 96 -8.85 24.12 -6.07
N LYS A 97 -10.08 23.66 -6.37
CA LYS A 97 -10.68 22.48 -5.71
C LYS A 97 -9.85 21.23 -5.93
N LYS A 98 -9.41 21.00 -7.19
CA LYS A 98 -8.52 19.88 -7.54
C LYS A 98 -7.17 19.99 -6.83
N ALA A 99 -6.54 21.17 -6.88
CA ALA A 99 -5.28 21.45 -6.19
C ALA A 99 -5.40 21.19 -4.68
N TRP A 100 -6.52 21.62 -4.08
CA TRP A 100 -6.80 21.43 -2.66
C TRP A 100 -6.92 19.94 -2.30
N ARG A 101 -7.72 19.19 -3.05
CA ARG A 101 -7.89 17.74 -2.87
C ARG A 101 -6.55 17.01 -3.00
N ASN A 102 -5.77 17.32 -4.03
CA ASN A 102 -4.46 16.72 -4.25
C ASN A 102 -3.49 17.06 -3.11
N SER A 103 -3.54 18.28 -2.59
CA SER A 103 -2.69 18.72 -1.49
C SER A 103 -3.04 18.01 -0.18
N LEU A 104 -4.33 17.77 0.10
CA LEU A 104 -4.74 16.96 1.24
C LEU A 104 -4.18 15.53 1.16
N LEU A 105 -4.34 14.87 0.00
CA LEU A 105 -3.81 13.53 -0.23
C LEU A 105 -2.29 13.49 -0.13
N THR A 106 -1.61 14.48 -0.73
CA THR A 106 -0.15 14.55 -0.74
C THR A 106 0.41 14.80 0.66
N ALA A 107 -0.23 15.67 1.45
CA ALA A 107 0.14 15.88 2.85
C ALA A 107 -0.03 14.60 3.68
N CYS A 108 -1.05 13.79 3.41
CA CYS A 108 -1.23 12.48 4.05
C CYS A 108 -0.15 11.50 3.62
N ASP A 109 0.15 11.41 2.31
CA ASP A 109 1.15 10.51 1.72
C ASP A 109 2.59 10.81 2.19
N HIS A 110 2.85 12.04 2.67
CA HIS A 110 4.18 12.49 3.13
C HIS A 110 4.22 12.83 4.63
N GLY A 111 3.14 12.57 5.37
CA GLY A 111 3.10 12.76 6.82
C GLY A 111 3.16 14.23 7.28
N LYS A 112 2.69 15.18 6.45
CA LYS A 112 2.76 16.62 6.74
C LYS A 112 1.55 17.10 7.53
N LEU A 113 1.53 16.78 8.82
CA LEU A 113 0.43 17.09 9.73
C LEU A 113 0.04 18.57 9.75
N LEU A 114 1.01 19.50 9.84
CA LEU A 114 0.72 20.94 9.91
C LEU A 114 0.04 21.46 8.64
N VAL A 115 0.48 20.99 7.46
CA VAL A 115 -0.16 21.32 6.19
C VAL A 115 -1.58 20.76 6.16
N LEU A 116 -1.77 19.49 6.53
CA LEU A 116 -3.08 18.86 6.59
C LEU A 116 -4.05 19.62 7.52
N GLN A 117 -3.60 19.97 8.73
CA GLN A 117 -4.39 20.73 9.71
C GLN A 117 -4.83 22.09 9.16
N TRP A 118 -3.92 22.80 8.48
CA TRP A 118 -4.25 24.05 7.83
C TRP A 118 -5.24 23.87 6.69
N LEU A 119 -5.03 22.86 5.83
CA LEU A 119 -5.92 22.56 4.70
C LEU A 119 -7.33 22.14 5.15
N MET A 120 -7.46 21.43 6.26
CA MET A 120 -8.77 21.01 6.78
C MET A 120 -9.56 22.15 7.45
N LYS A 121 -8.88 23.17 7.98
CA LYS A 121 -9.51 24.32 8.64
C LYS A 121 -9.86 25.47 7.69
N HIS A 122 -9.38 25.42 6.45
CA HIS A 122 -9.60 26.50 5.50
C HIS A 122 -11.03 26.49 4.93
N PRO A 123 -11.63 27.66 4.64
CA PRO A 123 -12.99 27.75 4.09
C PRO A 123 -13.21 26.95 2.80
N LEU A 124 -12.21 26.87 1.92
CA LEU A 124 -12.28 26.06 0.68
C LEU A 124 -12.42 24.56 0.94
N GLY A 125 -11.95 24.06 2.08
CA GLY A 125 -12.12 22.67 2.50
C GLY A 125 -13.53 22.38 3.01
N TYR A 126 -14.27 23.40 3.47
CA TYR A 126 -15.61 23.28 4.03
C TYR A 126 -16.73 23.34 2.97
N GLU A 127 -16.41 23.64 1.70
CA GLU A 127 -17.36 23.41 0.62
C GLU A 127 -17.65 21.91 0.49
N GLU A 128 -18.94 21.57 0.38
CA GLU A 128 -19.53 20.24 0.63
C GLU A 128 -18.89 19.05 -0.13
N GLU A 129 -18.10 19.32 -1.18
CA GLU A 129 -17.43 18.31 -2.01
C GLU A 129 -16.07 17.83 -1.46
N CYS A 130 -15.34 18.68 -0.74
CA CYS A 130 -13.99 18.38 -0.23
C CYS A 130 -13.99 17.67 1.14
N THR A 131 -15.15 17.43 1.74
CA THR A 131 -15.27 16.67 3.00
C THR A 131 -16.22 15.48 2.87
N CYS A 132 -16.44 14.99 1.65
CA CYS A 132 -17.22 13.78 1.43
C CYS A 132 -16.52 12.54 2.05
N ILE A 133 -17.32 11.57 2.49
CA ILE A 133 -16.87 10.33 3.15
C ILE A 133 -15.79 9.61 2.33
N ILE A 134 -15.92 9.64 0.99
CA ILE A 134 -14.96 9.02 0.06
C ILE A 134 -13.58 9.66 0.19
N LEU A 135 -13.48 10.99 0.22
CA LEU A 135 -12.18 11.65 0.34
C LEU A 135 -11.55 11.33 1.71
N ARG A 136 -12.33 11.35 2.80
CA ARG A 136 -11.80 11.01 4.13
C ARG A 136 -11.21 9.60 4.19
N ALA A 137 -11.88 8.61 3.60
CA ALA A 137 -11.35 7.26 3.48
C ALA A 137 -10.00 7.25 2.72
N GLN A 138 -9.92 7.99 1.60
CA GLN A 138 -8.67 8.11 0.83
C GLN A 138 -7.54 8.80 1.61
N LEU A 139 -7.84 9.78 2.47
CA LEU A 139 -6.84 10.44 3.31
C LEU A 139 -6.27 9.46 4.35
N VAL A 140 -7.13 8.69 5.02
CA VAL A 140 -6.74 7.64 5.96
C VAL A 140 -5.92 6.57 5.24
N ASP A 141 -6.38 6.09 4.08
CA ASP A 141 -5.68 5.10 3.26
C ASP A 141 -4.26 5.59 2.90
N SER A 142 -4.14 6.83 2.44
CA SER A 142 -2.85 7.42 2.04
C SER A 142 -1.88 7.52 3.22
N ALA A 143 -2.35 7.99 4.37
CA ALA A 143 -1.51 8.07 5.58
C ALA A 143 -1.13 6.68 6.11
N ALA A 144 -2.10 5.76 6.18
CA ALA A 144 -1.92 4.42 6.73
C ALA A 144 -0.93 3.59 5.89
N THR A 145 -1.07 3.59 4.56
CA THR A 145 -0.22 2.82 3.64
C THR A 145 1.23 3.28 3.62
N ARG A 146 1.50 4.53 4.02
CA ARG A 146 2.84 5.12 4.15
C ARG A 146 3.40 5.08 5.58
N GLY A 147 2.63 4.59 6.56
CA GLY A 147 3.09 4.50 7.95
C GLY A 147 3.01 5.82 8.72
N HIS A 148 2.26 6.81 8.23
CA HIS A 148 2.13 8.11 8.88
C HIS A 148 1.06 8.07 9.98
N VAL A 149 1.34 7.32 11.05
CA VAL A 149 0.41 7.03 12.15
C VAL A 149 -0.16 8.29 12.79
N VAL A 150 0.68 9.31 13.07
CA VAL A 150 0.23 10.57 13.68
C VAL A 150 -0.80 11.30 12.80
N VAL A 151 -0.61 11.27 11.48
CA VAL A 151 -1.57 11.85 10.53
C VAL A 151 -2.85 11.02 10.48
N MET A 152 -2.72 9.70 10.47
CA MET A 152 -3.85 8.78 10.51
C MET A 152 -4.68 8.98 11.78
N GLU A 153 -4.07 8.98 12.96
CA GLU A 153 -4.74 9.22 14.26
C GLU A 153 -5.46 10.56 14.28
N TYR A 154 -4.81 11.64 13.81
CA TYR A 154 -5.44 12.95 13.69
C TYR A 154 -6.71 12.92 12.82
N LEU A 155 -6.68 12.21 11.69
CA LEU A 155 -7.84 12.05 10.80
C LEU A 155 -8.98 11.23 11.45
N LEU A 156 -8.64 10.30 12.34
CA LEU A 156 -9.60 9.43 13.03
C LEU A 156 -10.20 10.06 14.29
N GLU A 157 -9.43 10.92 14.97
CA GLU A 157 -9.90 11.69 16.13
C GLU A 157 -10.89 12.78 15.73
N GLU A 158 -10.77 13.33 14.51
CA GLU A 158 -11.76 14.26 14.01
C GLU A 158 -13.10 13.53 13.75
N ARG A 159 -14.06 13.77 14.66
CA ARG A 159 -15.27 12.98 14.98
C ARG A 159 -16.34 12.82 13.86
N ALA A 160 -15.95 12.77 12.60
CA ALA A 160 -16.86 12.64 11.45
C ALA A 160 -16.63 11.35 10.64
N PHE A 161 -15.80 10.41 11.11
CA PHE A 161 -15.65 9.12 10.46
C PHE A 161 -16.82 8.20 10.84
N ASN A 162 -17.92 8.36 10.12
CA ASN A 162 -19.06 7.48 10.19
C ASN A 162 -18.99 6.47 9.02
N GLU A 163 -18.92 5.19 9.37
CA GLU A 163 -19.57 4.08 8.65
C GLU A 163 -18.88 3.43 7.44
N ARG A 164 -17.61 3.74 7.12
CA ARG A 164 -16.91 2.95 6.10
C ARG A 164 -15.50 2.57 6.52
N GLY A 165 -15.29 1.28 6.82
CA GLY A 165 -13.96 0.70 7.01
C GLY A 165 -13.01 0.92 5.83
N VAL A 166 -11.73 0.60 6.03
CA VAL A 166 -10.69 0.75 5.00
C VAL A 166 -10.88 -0.21 3.82
N SER A 167 -10.31 0.13 2.66
CA SER A 167 -10.37 -0.74 1.48
C SER A 167 -9.50 -1.99 1.62
N PHE A 168 -9.81 -3.07 0.89
CA PHE A 168 -8.95 -4.26 0.85
C PHE A 168 -7.54 -3.97 0.33
N ASP A 169 -7.37 -3.05 -0.63
CA ASP A 169 -6.04 -2.64 -1.11
C ASP A 169 -5.24 -1.93 0.01
N THR A 170 -5.91 -1.12 0.82
CA THR A 170 -5.31 -0.51 2.02
C THR A 170 -4.84 -1.59 2.97
N ILE A 171 -5.71 -2.55 3.31
CA ILE A 171 -5.40 -3.67 4.21
C ILE A 171 -4.16 -4.43 3.73
N ASP A 172 -4.10 -4.75 2.43
CA ASP A 172 -2.98 -5.46 1.83
C ASP A 172 -1.66 -4.71 2.01
N ARG A 173 -1.66 -3.41 1.68
CA ARG A 173 -0.46 -2.55 1.76
C ARG A 173 -0.01 -2.30 3.18
N VAL A 174 -0.93 -2.06 4.13
CA VAL A 174 -0.56 -1.89 5.54
C VAL A 174 -0.04 -3.19 6.14
N CYS A 175 -0.63 -4.33 5.77
CA CYS A 175 -0.16 -5.64 6.22
C CYS A 175 1.17 -6.05 5.59
N LYS A 176 1.65 -5.35 4.57
CA LYS A 176 2.99 -5.57 3.99
C LYS A 176 4.08 -4.97 4.86
N ASP A 177 3.93 -3.69 5.25
CA ASP A 177 5.02 -2.99 5.95
C ASP A 177 4.67 -2.08 7.14
N GLN A 178 3.39 -1.87 7.42
CA GLN A 178 2.96 -0.79 8.31
C GLN A 178 2.32 -1.32 9.60
N PHE A 179 3.12 -1.97 10.46
CA PHE A 179 2.65 -2.57 11.72
C PHE A 179 1.87 -1.59 12.60
N GLU A 180 2.42 -0.40 12.85
CA GLU A 180 1.76 0.61 13.69
C GLU A 180 0.47 1.16 13.05
N SER A 181 0.40 1.25 11.72
CA SER A 181 -0.84 1.58 11.03
C SER A 181 -1.89 0.49 11.23
N VAL A 182 -1.52 -0.80 11.12
CA VAL A 182 -2.46 -1.91 11.37
C VAL A 182 -3.00 -1.87 12.79
N LYS A 183 -2.13 -1.59 13.77
CA LYS A 183 -2.54 -1.39 15.16
C LYS A 183 -3.53 -0.23 15.29
N GLY A 184 -3.22 0.95 14.76
CA GLY A 184 -4.15 2.08 14.81
C GLY A 184 -5.50 1.78 14.13
N LEU A 185 -5.49 1.09 12.98
CA LEU A 185 -6.73 0.67 12.30
C LEU A 185 -7.58 -0.29 13.17
N LEU A 186 -6.94 -1.18 13.92
CA LEU A 186 -7.61 -2.08 14.86
C LEU A 186 -8.17 -1.34 16.09
N ASP A 187 -7.39 -0.42 16.65
CA ASP A 187 -7.74 0.37 17.84
C ASP A 187 -8.98 1.25 17.58
N HIS A 188 -9.15 1.70 16.33
CA HIS A 188 -10.27 2.49 15.87
C HIS A 188 -11.41 1.68 15.21
N GLU A 189 -11.37 0.34 15.28
CA GLU A 189 -12.39 -0.56 14.72
C GLU A 189 -12.65 -0.37 13.20
N LEU A 190 -11.63 0.00 12.42
CA LEU A 190 -11.77 0.28 10.97
C LEU A 190 -11.68 -0.96 10.08
N LEU A 191 -11.30 -2.10 10.67
CA LEU A 191 -11.39 -3.42 10.02
C LEU A 191 -12.75 -4.02 10.36
N GLU A 192 -13.72 -3.73 9.50
CA GLU A 192 -15.12 -4.10 9.70
C GLU A 192 -15.40 -5.53 9.23
N GLY A 193 -15.77 -6.38 10.19
CA GLY A 193 -16.30 -7.72 9.92
C GLY A 193 -15.25 -8.79 9.64
N GLU A 194 -15.74 -10.03 9.61
CA GLU A 194 -14.92 -11.24 9.48
C GLU A 194 -14.16 -11.31 8.15
N SER A 195 -14.69 -10.72 7.08
CA SER A 195 -14.06 -10.73 5.75
C SER A 195 -12.79 -9.88 5.70
N GLN A 196 -12.81 -8.66 6.24
CA GLN A 196 -11.65 -7.77 6.28
C GLN A 196 -10.58 -8.31 7.23
N LEU A 197 -10.98 -8.83 8.39
CA LEU A 197 -10.07 -9.48 9.33
C LEU A 197 -9.41 -10.71 8.71
N SER A 198 -10.17 -11.60 8.08
CA SER A 198 -9.62 -12.78 7.39
C SER A 198 -8.64 -12.39 6.30
N TYR A 199 -8.95 -11.34 5.53
CA TYR A 199 -8.07 -10.83 4.48
C TYR A 199 -6.79 -10.20 5.05
N ALA A 200 -6.88 -9.47 6.16
CA ALA A 200 -5.72 -8.89 6.84
C ALA A 200 -4.76 -9.97 7.36
N ILE A 201 -5.29 -11.04 7.96
CA ILE A 201 -4.50 -12.19 8.40
C ILE A 201 -3.84 -12.87 7.20
N ALA A 202 -4.58 -13.12 6.12
CA ALA A 202 -4.05 -13.73 4.91
C ALA A 202 -2.93 -12.88 4.29
N SER A 203 -3.11 -11.56 4.25
CA SER A 203 -2.13 -10.61 3.74
C SER A 203 -0.88 -10.58 4.60
N ALA A 204 -1.02 -10.49 5.92
CA ALA A 204 0.11 -10.53 6.86
C ALA A 204 0.89 -11.86 6.74
N ALA A 205 0.20 -12.99 6.58
CA ALA A 205 0.81 -14.28 6.33
C ALA A 205 1.57 -14.34 4.99
N ARG A 206 0.97 -13.79 3.93
CA ARG A 206 1.56 -13.66 2.59
C ARG A 206 2.82 -12.82 2.57
N TYR A 207 2.91 -11.82 3.46
CA TYR A 207 4.11 -10.99 3.59
C TYR A 207 5.05 -11.44 4.72
N GLY A 208 4.76 -12.57 5.39
CA GLY A 208 5.61 -13.11 6.44
C GLY A 208 5.65 -12.23 7.71
N ARG A 209 4.65 -11.39 7.92
CA ARG A 209 4.53 -10.43 9.03
C ARG A 209 4.04 -11.09 10.31
N LEU A 210 4.96 -11.82 10.95
CA LEU A 210 4.69 -12.52 12.20
C LEU A 210 4.29 -11.56 13.33
N ASP A 211 4.82 -10.35 13.35
CA ASP A 211 4.48 -9.25 14.27
C ASP A 211 2.98 -8.91 14.20
N ILE A 212 2.46 -8.68 13.00
CA ILE A 212 1.04 -8.37 12.76
C ILE A 212 0.14 -9.55 13.14
N LEU A 213 0.59 -10.78 12.90
CA LEU A 213 -0.17 -11.99 13.23
C LEU A 213 -0.22 -12.24 14.74
N GLN A 214 0.87 -11.95 15.45
CA GLN A 214 0.90 -11.94 16.91
C GLN A 214 -0.04 -10.88 17.49
N LEU A 215 -0.15 -9.71 16.86
CA LEU A 215 -1.15 -8.70 17.22
C LEU A 215 -2.57 -9.26 17.12
N PHE A 216 -2.93 -9.91 16.00
CA PHE A 216 -4.23 -10.59 15.85
C PHE A 216 -4.46 -11.71 16.87
N GLU A 217 -3.41 -12.40 17.33
CA GLU A 217 -3.52 -13.37 18.43
C GLU A 217 -3.81 -12.71 19.78
N THR A 218 -3.16 -11.59 20.10
CA THR A 218 -3.41 -10.90 21.39
C THR A 218 -4.85 -10.43 21.50
N LEU A 219 -5.50 -10.14 20.37
CA LEU A 219 -6.91 -9.77 20.29
C LEU A 219 -7.89 -10.91 20.61
N ASP A 220 -7.46 -12.16 20.46
CA ASP A 220 -8.26 -13.36 20.72
C ASP A 220 -8.05 -13.97 22.09
N SER A 221 -6.97 -13.58 22.77
CA SER A 221 -6.70 -14.04 24.12
C SER A 221 -7.67 -13.38 25.10
N PRO A 222 -8.44 -14.14 25.92
CA PRO A 222 -9.22 -13.52 26.98
C PRO A 222 -8.25 -12.76 27.90
N ALA A 223 -8.44 -11.44 28.02
CA ALA A 223 -7.54 -10.55 28.73
C ALA A 223 -7.20 -11.15 30.12
N LYS A 224 -5.97 -11.65 30.28
CA LYS A 224 -5.61 -12.41 31.49
C LYS A 224 -5.42 -11.54 32.73
N ASP A 225 -5.20 -10.24 32.59
CA ASP A 225 -5.01 -9.36 33.76
C ASP A 225 -5.23 -7.91 33.34
N GLY A 226 -6.48 -7.41 33.34
CA GLY A 226 -6.84 -5.97 33.44
C GLY A 226 -6.21 -4.94 32.47
N VAL A 227 -5.25 -5.31 31.62
CA VAL A 227 -4.59 -4.48 30.63
C VAL A 227 -5.57 -4.42 29.49
N VAL A 228 -6.37 -3.36 29.54
CA VAL A 228 -7.18 -2.77 28.47
C VAL A 228 -7.08 -3.57 27.18
N GLY A 229 -7.88 -4.63 27.07
CA GLY A 229 -8.13 -5.24 25.78
C GLY A 229 -8.55 -4.10 24.86
N LEU A 230 -7.90 -4.00 23.70
CA LEU A 230 -8.18 -3.01 22.68
C LEU A 230 -9.68 -2.74 22.66
N LYS A 231 -10.06 -1.51 23.00
CA LYS A 231 -11.39 -1.13 23.48
C LYS A 231 -12.46 -1.46 22.43
N ARG A 232 -12.89 -2.73 22.36
CA ARG A 232 -14.01 -3.20 21.56
C ARG A 232 -15.30 -2.71 22.23
N LYS A 233 -15.62 -1.44 22.02
CA LYS A 233 -16.83 -0.80 22.55
C LYS A 233 -17.51 -0.01 21.43
N ARG A 234 -18.02 -0.72 20.43
CA ARG A 234 -19.16 -0.22 19.65
C ARG A 234 -20.20 -1.27 19.27
N THR A 235 -19.82 -2.54 19.06
CA THR A 235 -20.77 -3.56 18.56
C THR A 235 -21.14 -4.67 19.57
N GLY A 236 -20.45 -4.78 20.71
CA GLY A 236 -20.73 -5.80 21.73
C GLY A 236 -20.47 -7.26 21.27
N GLN A 237 -19.94 -7.47 20.07
CA GLN A 237 -19.61 -8.80 19.55
C GLN A 237 -18.14 -9.14 19.81
N GLN A 238 -17.90 -10.20 20.58
CA GLN A 238 -16.59 -10.84 20.68
C GLN A 238 -16.35 -11.65 19.40
N TYR A 239 -15.68 -11.06 18.41
CA TYR A 239 -15.12 -11.84 17.31
C TYR A 239 -13.89 -12.58 17.80
N LEU A 240 -13.94 -13.91 17.77
CA LEU A 240 -12.73 -14.72 17.79
C LEU A 240 -12.18 -14.73 16.37
N ILE A 241 -11.14 -13.95 16.12
CA ILE A 241 -10.44 -13.80 14.84
C ILE A 241 -9.94 -15.17 14.32
N TRP A 242 -9.55 -16.04 15.24
CA TRP A 242 -9.10 -17.42 15.07
C TRP A 242 -10.13 -18.43 15.61
N GLY A 243 -11.39 -18.05 15.85
CA GLY A 243 -12.39 -18.93 16.47
C GLY A 243 -13.53 -19.36 15.53
N SER A 244 -13.80 -20.67 15.57
CA SER A 244 -14.85 -21.43 14.87
C SER A 244 -14.79 -21.49 13.34
N ASP A 245 -14.46 -20.40 12.64
CA ASP A 245 -14.31 -20.45 11.18
C ASP A 245 -12.90 -20.94 10.80
N LYS A 246 -12.86 -22.03 10.05
CA LYS A 246 -11.61 -22.54 9.49
C LYS A 246 -11.05 -21.61 8.42
N LYS A 247 -11.88 -20.70 7.87
CA LYS A 247 -11.53 -19.82 6.75
C LYS A 247 -10.33 -18.92 7.03
N ALA A 248 -10.30 -18.20 8.15
CA ALA A 248 -9.18 -17.32 8.52
C ALA A 248 -7.84 -18.09 8.56
N HIS A 249 -7.87 -19.30 9.11
CA HIS A 249 -6.70 -20.17 9.19
C HIS A 249 -6.28 -20.73 7.83
N TYR A 250 -7.24 -21.15 7.00
CA TYR A 250 -6.96 -21.62 5.64
C TYR A 250 -6.35 -20.50 4.81
N SER A 251 -6.93 -19.30 4.83
CA SER A 251 -6.41 -18.14 4.09
C SER A 251 -5.02 -17.71 4.60
N ALA A 252 -4.75 -17.81 5.91
CA ALA A 252 -3.43 -17.57 6.47
C ALA A 252 -2.40 -18.62 6.01
N ALA A 253 -2.75 -19.90 6.06
CA ALA A 253 -1.88 -20.98 5.62
C ALA A 253 -1.61 -20.89 4.10
N GLU A 254 -2.65 -20.65 3.30
CA GLU A 254 -2.56 -20.43 1.86
C GLU A 254 -1.65 -19.26 1.52
N GLY A 255 -1.87 -18.09 2.12
CA GLY A 255 -1.05 -16.90 1.86
C GLY A 255 0.43 -17.13 2.16
N ALA A 256 0.74 -17.78 3.28
CA ALA A 256 2.13 -18.08 3.64
C ALA A 256 2.79 -19.13 2.74
N LEU A 257 2.05 -20.14 2.28
CA LEU A 257 2.58 -21.16 1.38
C LEU A 257 2.81 -20.58 -0.02
N LEU A 258 1.92 -19.71 -0.51
CA LEU A 258 2.06 -18.98 -1.79
C LEU A 258 3.38 -18.20 -1.86
N SER A 259 3.72 -17.52 -0.77
CA SER A 259 4.90 -16.65 -0.70
C SER A 259 6.14 -17.33 -0.14
N GLY A 260 6.08 -18.64 0.12
CA GLY A 260 7.24 -19.41 0.61
C GLY A 260 7.63 -19.14 2.07
N HIS A 261 6.73 -18.56 2.87
CA HIS A 261 6.96 -18.27 4.29
C HIS A 261 6.73 -19.51 5.18
N VAL A 262 7.50 -20.57 4.93
CA VAL A 262 7.40 -21.89 5.58
C VAL A 262 7.48 -21.81 7.11
N ARG A 263 8.28 -20.89 7.66
CA ARG A 263 8.38 -20.69 9.12
C ARG A 263 7.03 -20.32 9.75
N PHE A 264 6.22 -19.54 9.04
CA PHE A 264 4.88 -19.18 9.51
C PHE A 264 3.89 -20.32 9.34
N ALA A 265 3.91 -21.03 8.20
CA ALA A 265 3.10 -22.22 8.00
C ALA A 265 3.36 -23.26 9.11
N LEU A 266 4.63 -23.40 9.53
CA LEU A 266 5.02 -24.23 10.67
C LEU A 266 4.45 -23.72 12.00
N TRP A 267 4.52 -22.41 12.26
CA TRP A 267 3.92 -21.82 13.46
C TRP A 267 2.40 -22.07 13.52
N LEU A 268 1.68 -21.85 12.43
CA LEU A 268 0.24 -22.13 12.33
C LEU A 268 -0.07 -23.61 12.61
N SER A 269 0.68 -24.53 11.99
CA SER A 269 0.44 -25.97 12.16
C SER A 269 0.65 -26.45 13.60
N LYS A 270 1.64 -25.90 14.32
CA LYS A 270 1.91 -26.24 15.72
C LYS A 270 0.83 -25.71 16.66
N LYS A 271 0.34 -24.51 16.36
CA LYS A 271 -0.62 -23.80 17.21
C LYS A 271 -2.06 -24.26 17.00
N PHE A 272 -2.41 -24.63 15.76
CA PHE A 272 -3.73 -25.09 15.39
C PHE A 272 -3.67 -26.47 14.71
N PRO A 273 -3.32 -27.54 15.46
CA PRO A 273 -3.11 -28.87 14.89
C PRO A 273 -4.40 -29.50 14.30
N ALA A 274 -5.58 -29.01 14.70
CA ALA A 274 -6.87 -29.44 14.16
C ALA A 274 -7.10 -29.05 12.69
N ILE A 275 -6.24 -28.18 12.14
CA ILE A 275 -6.34 -27.65 10.78
C ILE A 275 -5.52 -28.53 9.87
N ALA A 276 -6.11 -29.67 9.50
CA ALA A 276 -5.57 -30.53 8.46
C ALA A 276 -5.88 -29.91 7.10
N LEU A 277 -4.85 -29.43 6.38
CA LEU A 277 -4.96 -29.10 4.97
C LEU A 277 -5.20 -30.41 4.20
N SER A 278 -6.32 -30.53 3.48
CA SER A 278 -6.55 -31.66 2.58
C SER A 278 -6.00 -31.36 1.18
N TYR A 279 -5.77 -32.41 0.38
CA TYR A 279 -5.44 -32.24 -1.04
C TYR A 279 -6.45 -31.35 -1.77
N LYS A 280 -7.74 -31.41 -1.44
CA LYS A 280 -8.75 -30.58 -2.10
C LYS A 280 -8.56 -29.09 -1.78
N ASP A 281 -8.18 -28.78 -0.55
CA ASP A 281 -7.91 -27.40 -0.11
C ASP A 281 -6.65 -26.86 -0.81
N VAL A 282 -5.61 -27.69 -0.86
CA VAL A 282 -4.35 -27.39 -1.57
C VAL A 282 -4.56 -27.27 -3.08
N SER A 283 -5.36 -28.14 -3.70
CA SER A 283 -5.60 -28.14 -5.15
C SER A 283 -6.48 -26.98 -5.65
N ARG A 284 -7.36 -26.45 -4.78
CA ARG A 284 -8.21 -25.29 -5.05
C ARG A 284 -7.50 -23.97 -4.79
N SER A 285 -6.44 -24.03 -3.98
CA SER A 285 -5.64 -22.89 -3.60
C SER A 285 -4.90 -22.30 -4.81
N GLU A 286 -4.81 -20.96 -4.84
CA GLU A 286 -4.01 -20.26 -5.84
C GLU A 286 -2.52 -20.61 -5.77
N VAL A 287 -2.05 -21.22 -4.66
CA VAL A 287 -0.70 -21.82 -4.52
C VAL A 287 -0.37 -22.73 -5.72
N PHE A 288 -1.40 -23.34 -6.34
CA PHE A 288 -1.25 -24.24 -7.48
C PHE A 288 -1.99 -23.75 -8.74
N ARG A 289 -2.48 -22.50 -8.81
CA ARG A 289 -3.02 -21.92 -10.05
C ARG A 289 -1.93 -21.18 -10.84
N VAL A 290 -1.22 -22.00 -11.63
CA VAL A 290 -0.58 -21.81 -12.95
C VAL A 290 0.07 -20.46 -13.38
N ASP A 291 -0.30 -19.28 -12.90
CA ASP A 291 0.16 -18.02 -13.54
C ASP A 291 1.05 -17.10 -12.69
N ALA A 292 1.21 -17.36 -11.38
CA ALA A 292 2.12 -16.57 -10.54
C ALA A 292 3.44 -17.33 -10.34
N GLY A 293 4.55 -16.71 -10.75
CA GLY A 293 5.89 -17.28 -10.65
C GLY A 293 6.12 -17.96 -9.30
N TYR A 294 6.51 -19.23 -9.34
CA TYR A 294 6.86 -19.97 -8.14
C TYR A 294 7.89 -19.17 -7.33
N ALA A 295 7.57 -18.96 -6.06
CA ALA A 295 8.48 -18.37 -5.09
C ALA A 295 9.80 -19.13 -5.13
N ASP A 296 10.89 -18.41 -4.91
CA ASP A 296 12.26 -18.94 -4.77
C ASP A 296 12.39 -20.06 -3.70
N ASN A 297 11.32 -20.36 -2.94
CA ASN A 297 11.26 -21.30 -1.83
C ASN A 297 10.26 -22.48 -2.05
N LEU A 298 9.93 -22.82 -3.30
CA LEU A 298 8.98 -23.89 -3.61
C LEU A 298 9.39 -25.25 -3.02
N PHE A 299 10.68 -25.57 -3.06
CA PHE A 299 11.18 -26.85 -2.55
C PHE A 299 10.94 -26.97 -1.04
N GLU A 300 11.19 -25.89 -0.30
CA GLU A 300 10.96 -25.76 1.13
C GLU A 300 9.47 -25.92 1.47
N VAL A 301 8.58 -25.37 0.63
CA VAL A 301 7.13 -25.55 0.75
C VAL A 301 6.75 -27.02 0.55
N LEU A 302 7.31 -27.70 -0.46
CA LEU A 302 7.04 -29.13 -0.71
C LEU A 302 7.55 -30.02 0.44
N LEU A 303 8.74 -29.73 0.97
CA LEU A 303 9.28 -30.41 2.15
C LEU A 303 8.37 -30.21 3.36
N PHE A 304 7.94 -28.99 3.61
CA PHE A 304 7.03 -28.67 4.70
C PHE A 304 5.70 -29.43 4.58
N LEU A 305 5.07 -29.39 3.41
CA LEU A 305 3.82 -30.10 3.16
C LEU A 305 3.99 -31.60 3.38
N ARG A 306 5.14 -32.18 3.01
CA ARG A 306 5.39 -33.61 3.20
C ARG A 306 5.51 -33.98 4.67
N VAL A 307 6.19 -33.16 5.46
CA VAL A 307 6.44 -33.43 6.89
C VAL A 307 5.18 -33.17 7.72
N VAL A 308 4.48 -32.07 7.45
CA VAL A 308 3.39 -31.59 8.30
C VAL A 308 2.02 -32.05 7.80
N TYR A 309 1.85 -32.19 6.49
CA TYR A 309 0.58 -32.57 5.85
C TYR A 309 0.76 -33.70 4.82
N PRO A 310 1.27 -34.88 5.23
CA PRO A 310 1.61 -35.96 4.30
C PRO A 310 0.43 -36.42 3.42
N GLY A 311 -0.81 -36.27 3.90
CA GLY A 311 -2.04 -36.59 3.16
C GLY A 311 -2.29 -35.73 1.91
N VAL A 312 -1.53 -34.64 1.70
CA VAL A 312 -1.57 -33.81 0.49
C VAL A 312 -0.96 -34.55 -0.71
N PHE A 313 0.03 -35.42 -0.49
CA PHE A 313 0.78 -36.16 -1.52
C PHE A 313 -0.01 -37.33 -2.09
N THR A 314 -1.18 -37.04 -2.65
CA THR A 314 -2.01 -38.00 -3.38
C THR A 314 -1.45 -38.27 -4.78
N PRO A 315 -1.80 -39.41 -5.42
CA PRO A 315 -1.46 -39.66 -6.82
C PRO A 315 -1.83 -38.52 -7.77
N GLY A 316 -3.02 -37.94 -7.61
CA GLY A 316 -3.48 -36.80 -8.42
C GLY A 316 -2.66 -35.53 -8.21
N PHE A 317 -2.28 -35.24 -6.96
CA PHE A 317 -1.40 -34.11 -6.64
C PHE A 317 -0.02 -34.23 -7.30
N LEU A 318 0.58 -35.42 -7.20
CA LEU A 318 1.88 -35.71 -7.79
C LEU A 318 1.86 -35.59 -9.32
N GLN A 319 0.76 -36.00 -9.96
CA GLN A 319 0.58 -35.88 -11.41
C GLN A 319 0.49 -34.42 -11.86
N GLU A 320 -0.28 -33.60 -11.14
CA GLU A 320 -0.41 -32.15 -11.42
C GLU A 320 0.91 -31.41 -11.20
N LEU A 321 1.63 -31.70 -10.11
CA LEU A 321 2.97 -31.14 -9.87
C LEU A 321 3.94 -31.48 -11.01
N ARG A 322 3.99 -32.74 -11.43
CA ARG A 322 4.88 -33.18 -12.52
C ARG A 322 4.54 -32.51 -13.83
N LYS A 323 3.26 -32.48 -14.21
CA LYS A 323 2.79 -31.85 -15.45
C LYS A 323 3.25 -30.39 -15.55
N LYS A 324 3.21 -29.66 -14.44
CA LYS A 324 3.63 -28.26 -14.35
C LYS A 324 5.14 -28.09 -14.49
N PHE A 325 5.93 -28.86 -13.73
CA PHE A 325 7.38 -28.80 -13.86
C PHE A 325 7.90 -29.30 -15.22
N SER A 326 7.14 -30.15 -15.91
CA SER A 326 7.46 -30.60 -17.28
C SER A 326 6.91 -29.70 -18.39
N GLY A 327 6.15 -28.65 -18.06
CA GLY A 327 5.48 -27.77 -19.01
C GLY A 327 6.43 -26.75 -19.65
N SER A 328 6.36 -26.59 -20.98
CA SER A 328 7.23 -25.76 -21.82
C SER A 328 7.19 -24.24 -21.57
N CYS A 329 6.45 -23.76 -20.58
CA CYS A 329 6.20 -22.34 -20.34
C CYS A 329 6.94 -21.75 -19.12
N HIS A 330 7.78 -22.52 -18.43
CA HIS A 330 8.59 -22.01 -17.33
C HIS A 330 10.05 -21.83 -17.73
N VAL A 331 10.63 -20.70 -17.31
CA VAL A 331 12.09 -20.53 -17.25
C VAL A 331 12.60 -21.62 -16.30
N ASP A 332 13.49 -22.49 -16.76
CA ASP A 332 14.14 -23.53 -15.96
C ASP A 332 14.87 -22.89 -14.77
N THR A 333 14.17 -22.74 -13.65
CA THR A 333 14.79 -22.36 -12.39
C THR A 333 15.44 -23.59 -11.78
N HIS A 334 16.65 -23.43 -11.23
CA HIS A 334 17.40 -24.50 -10.56
C HIS A 334 16.56 -25.24 -9.50
N ASN A 335 15.60 -24.57 -8.88
CA ASN A 335 14.68 -25.14 -7.90
C ASN A 335 13.66 -26.11 -8.52
N SER A 336 13.22 -25.90 -9.76
CA SER A 336 12.23 -26.75 -10.43
C SER A 336 12.82 -28.10 -10.80
N SER A 337 14.06 -28.13 -11.29
CA SER A 337 14.77 -29.37 -11.61
C SER A 337 15.13 -30.16 -10.35
N PHE A 338 15.51 -29.48 -9.27
CA PHE A 338 15.76 -30.11 -7.97
C PHE A 338 14.47 -30.70 -7.36
N ALA A 339 13.35 -29.96 -7.41
CA ALA A 339 12.06 -30.46 -6.95
C ALA A 339 11.59 -31.68 -7.75
N LEU A 340 11.78 -31.69 -9.08
CA LEU A 340 11.48 -32.85 -9.93
C LEU A 340 12.32 -34.08 -9.56
N ALA A 341 13.63 -33.91 -9.40
CA ALA A 341 14.53 -35.00 -9.02
C ALA A 341 14.12 -35.61 -7.67
N TRP A 342 13.81 -34.75 -6.69
CA TRP A 342 13.31 -35.18 -5.39
C TRP A 342 11.96 -35.90 -5.48
N LEU A 343 11.02 -35.41 -6.30
CA LEU A 343 9.74 -36.09 -6.51
C LEU A 343 9.92 -37.49 -7.12
N ASP A 344 10.79 -37.60 -8.13
CA ASP A 344 11.07 -38.87 -8.80
C ASP A 344 11.81 -39.85 -7.87
N GLU A 345 12.68 -39.40 -6.97
CA GLU A 345 13.34 -40.24 -5.96
C GLU A 345 12.34 -40.78 -4.92
N TYR A 346 11.56 -39.88 -4.32
CA TYR A 346 10.77 -40.22 -3.13
C TYR A 346 9.38 -40.78 -3.42
N PHE A 347 8.84 -40.57 -4.61
CA PHE A 347 7.50 -41.03 -4.98
C PHE A 347 7.50 -41.99 -6.17
N SER A 348 8.66 -42.57 -6.53
CA SER A 348 8.83 -43.42 -7.73
C SER A 348 7.87 -44.61 -7.82
N SER A 349 7.46 -45.21 -6.69
CA SER A 349 6.54 -46.35 -6.62
C SER A 349 5.08 -45.92 -6.82
N SER A 350 4.67 -44.83 -6.16
CA SER A 350 3.36 -44.20 -6.36
C SER A 350 3.19 -43.67 -7.79
N LEU A 351 4.25 -43.11 -8.37
CA LEU A 351 4.28 -42.63 -9.76
C LEU A 351 4.24 -43.78 -10.79
N ARG A 352 4.87 -44.93 -10.48
CA ARG A 352 4.82 -46.14 -11.32
C ARG A 352 3.44 -46.79 -11.34
N ALA A 353 2.69 -46.71 -10.24
CA ALA A 353 1.31 -47.18 -10.18
C ALA A 353 0.37 -46.36 -11.08
N ILE A 354 0.60 -45.04 -11.18
CA ILE A 354 -0.17 -44.12 -12.03
C ILE A 354 0.12 -44.34 -13.52
N ARG A 355 1.37 -44.69 -13.91
CA ARG A 355 1.72 -44.99 -15.32
C ARG A 355 1.07 -46.28 -15.86
N ARG A 356 0.47 -47.11 -14.99
CA ARG A 356 -0.14 -48.40 -15.34
C ARG A 356 -1.68 -48.37 -15.31
N SER A 357 -2.28 -47.26 -14.90
CA SER A 357 -3.72 -46.96 -15.00
C SER A 357 -3.98 -46.02 -16.15
#